data_AF-A0A813BQB7-F1
#
_entry.id   AF-A0A813BQB7-F1
#
_cell.length_a   1.000
_cell.length_b   1.000
_cell.length_c   1.000
_cell.angle_alpha   90.00
_cell.angle_beta   90.00
_cell.angle_gamma   90.00
#
_symmetry.space_group_name_H-M   'P 1'
#
loop_
_entity.id
_entity.type
_entity.pdbx_description
1 polymer ?
#
loop_
_entity_poly.entity_id
_entity_poly.type
_entity_poly.pdbx_seq_one_letter_code
_entity_poly.pdbx_strand_id
1 'polypeptide(L)'
;VEKEWLVTLATINPGEVDYEDFCPCARRLAKQLKEQERAEIVIALTHMRVPNDELLANEVPEVDIILGGHDHHYDVKPVGPHGTYVLKSGTDFRDITVLQLEFTDSTESGSKAFEVIDHKHVEIDSSIVE
;
A
#
# COMPACT_ATOMS: atom_id res chain seq x y z
N VAL A 1 2.69 -10.57 0.66
CA VAL A 1 1.61 -11.58 0.52
C VAL A 1 1.48 -12.34 1.83
N GLU A 2 0.30 -12.86 2.13
CA GLU A 2 -0.03 -13.49 3.41
C GLU A 2 0.53 -14.92 3.48
N LYS A 3 1.02 -15.36 4.64
CA LYS A 3 1.50 -16.73 4.81
C LYS A 3 0.36 -17.73 4.64
N GLU A 4 -0.81 -17.37 5.15
CA GLU A 4 -2.06 -18.12 5.09
C GLU A 4 -2.56 -18.28 3.66
N TRP A 5 -2.16 -17.40 2.73
CA TRP A 5 -2.50 -17.56 1.32
C TRP A 5 -1.72 -18.70 0.67
N LEU A 6 -0.44 -18.87 1.04
CA LEU A 6 0.41 -19.93 0.47
C LEU A 6 -0.15 -21.33 0.73
N VAL A 7 -0.77 -21.56 1.89
CA VAL A 7 -1.36 -22.87 2.23
C VAL A 7 -2.62 -23.21 1.44
N THR A 8 -3.22 -22.22 0.74
CA THR A 8 -4.41 -22.44 -0.12
C THR A 8 -4.05 -22.88 -1.53
N LEU A 9 -2.78 -22.83 -1.91
CA LEU A 9 -2.33 -23.10 -3.27
C LEU A 9 -2.07 -24.60 -3.45
N ALA A 10 -2.99 -25.28 -4.11
CA ALA A 10 -2.89 -26.72 -4.36
C ALA A 10 -1.67 -27.13 -5.21
N THR A 11 -1.09 -26.19 -5.96
CA THR A 11 -0.02 -26.45 -6.92
C THR A 11 1.36 -25.95 -6.47
N ILE A 12 1.45 -25.32 -5.30
CA ILE A 12 2.73 -24.84 -4.78
C ILE A 12 3.19 -25.78 -3.67
N ASN A 13 4.39 -26.35 -3.83
CA ASN A 13 5.06 -27.08 -2.78
C ASN A 13 5.65 -26.08 -1.76
N PRO A 14 5.23 -26.10 -0.48
CA PRO A 14 5.76 -25.17 0.52
C PRO A 14 7.28 -25.29 0.73
N GLY A 15 7.88 -26.45 0.44
CA GLY A 15 9.33 -26.64 0.52
C GLY A 15 10.12 -25.98 -0.62
N GLU A 16 9.43 -25.45 -1.64
CA GLU A 16 10.02 -24.78 -2.80
C GLU A 16 9.83 -23.25 -2.76
N VAL A 17 9.27 -22.73 -1.66
CA VAL A 17 9.00 -21.30 -1.48
C VAL A 17 9.60 -20.80 -0.18
N ASP A 18 10.49 -19.82 -0.31
CA ASP A 18 10.96 -19.04 0.83
C ASP A 18 9.94 -17.95 1.14
N TYR A 19 9.36 -18.03 2.33
CA TYR A 19 8.45 -17.00 2.84
C TYR A 19 9.15 -16.14 3.89
N GLU A 20 9.13 -14.83 3.67
CA GLU A 20 9.49 -13.81 4.66
C GLU A 20 8.21 -13.09 5.10
N ASP A 21 8.08 -12.82 6.41
CA ASP A 21 6.96 -12.03 6.92
C ASP A 21 6.98 -10.62 6.31
N PHE A 22 5.80 -10.12 5.94
CA PHE A 22 5.70 -8.90 5.16
C PHE A 22 6.10 -7.65 5.94
N CYS A 23 5.95 -7.61 7.28
CA CYS A 23 6.32 -6.44 8.07
C CYS A 23 7.85 -6.27 8.19
N PRO A 24 8.65 -7.28 8.60
CA PRO A 24 10.10 -7.21 8.58
C PRO A 24 10.67 -6.96 7.18
N CYS A 25 10.12 -7.62 6.16
CA CYS A 25 10.54 -7.43 4.76
C CYS A 25 10.33 -5.99 4.31
N ALA A 26 9.11 -5.46 4.48
CA ALA A 26 8.77 -4.08 4.13
C ALA A 26 9.62 -3.07 4.89
N ARG A 27 9.81 -3.25 6.21
CA ARG A 27 10.65 -2.35 7.02
C ARG A 27 12.09 -2.32 6.51
N ARG A 28 12.67 -3.48 6.21
CA ARG A 28 14.04 -3.59 5.68
C ARG A 28 14.18 -2.87 4.33
N LEU A 29 13.26 -3.12 3.40
CA LEU A 29 13.29 -2.52 2.07
C LEU A 29 12.97 -1.02 2.10
N ALA A 30 11.96 -0.59 2.86
CA ALA A 30 11.57 0.81 2.98
C ALA A 30 12.67 1.66 3.63
N LYS A 31 13.35 1.14 4.67
CA LYS A 31 14.55 1.79 5.23
C LYS A 31 15.67 1.92 4.20
N GLN A 32 15.95 0.87 3.44
CA GLN A 32 16.95 0.94 2.38
C GLN A 32 16.61 2.03 1.36
N LEU A 33 15.36 2.10 0.91
CA LEU A 33 14.89 3.13 -0.03
C LEU A 33 15.03 4.54 0.56
N LYS A 34 14.59 4.78 1.79
CA LYS A 34 14.68 6.11 2.41
C LYS A 34 16.11 6.51 2.76
N GLU A 35 16.91 5.62 3.32
CA GLU A 35 18.23 5.95 3.86
C GLU A 35 19.34 5.90 2.81
N GLN A 36 19.31 4.92 1.91
CA GLN A 36 20.38 4.68 0.93
C GLN A 36 20.06 5.34 -0.41
N GLU A 37 18.84 5.14 -0.91
CA GLU A 37 18.39 5.69 -2.19
C GLU A 37 17.80 7.10 -2.06
N ARG A 38 17.59 7.58 -0.82
CA ARG A 38 17.02 8.90 -0.51
C ARG A 38 15.62 9.09 -1.09
N ALA A 39 14.83 8.02 -1.14
CA ALA A 39 13.44 8.09 -1.56
C ALA A 39 12.62 8.94 -0.58
N GLU A 40 11.93 9.96 -1.10
CA GLU A 40 11.06 10.84 -0.31
C GLU A 40 9.75 10.14 0.06
N ILE A 41 9.26 9.27 -0.83
CA ILE A 41 8.02 8.52 -0.69
C ILE A 41 8.30 7.03 -0.96
N VAL A 42 7.81 6.16 -0.08
CA VAL A 42 7.80 4.71 -0.29
C VAL A 42 6.36 4.22 -0.42
N ILE A 43 6.07 3.57 -1.55
CA ILE A 43 4.77 2.99 -1.86
C ILE A 43 4.89 1.47 -1.84
N ALA A 44 4.12 0.81 -0.98
CA ALA A 44 3.99 -0.64 -0.98
C ALA A 44 2.84 -1.06 -1.91
N LEU A 45 3.15 -1.86 -2.93
CA LEU A 45 2.14 -2.54 -3.74
C LEU A 45 1.90 -3.93 -3.15
N THR A 46 0.68 -4.18 -2.68
CA THR A 46 0.34 -5.40 -1.95
C THR A 46 -0.84 -6.13 -2.60
N HIS A 47 -0.98 -7.41 -2.26
CA HIS A 47 -2.15 -8.21 -2.58
C HIS A 47 -2.49 -9.07 -1.37
N MET A 48 -3.00 -8.42 -0.34
CA MET A 48 -3.34 -9.00 0.97
C MET A 48 -4.72 -8.53 1.37
N ARG A 49 -5.37 -9.23 2.31
CA ARG A 49 -6.61 -8.73 2.92
C ARG A 49 -6.39 -7.41 3.65
N VAL A 50 -7.42 -6.57 3.73
CA VAL A 50 -7.42 -5.27 4.45
C VAL A 50 -6.75 -5.35 5.83
N PRO A 51 -7.03 -6.32 6.72
CA PRO A 51 -6.41 -6.34 8.04
C PRO A 51 -4.88 -6.43 8.02
N ASN A 52 -4.31 -7.08 7.00
CA ASN A 52 -2.87 -7.20 6.85
C ASN A 52 -2.23 -5.97 6.18
N ASP A 53 -2.96 -5.28 5.29
CA ASP A 53 -2.55 -3.96 4.83
C ASP A 53 -2.59 -2.93 5.98
N GLU A 54 -3.61 -2.99 6.84
CA GLU A 54 -3.70 -2.17 8.04
C GLU A 54 -2.59 -2.52 9.05
N LEU A 55 -2.28 -3.80 9.25
CA LEU A 55 -1.16 -4.21 10.11
C LEU A 55 0.16 -3.65 9.57
N LEU A 56 0.40 -3.76 8.26
CA LEU A 56 1.58 -3.20 7.61
C LEU A 56 1.69 -1.68 7.82
N ALA A 57 0.58 -0.95 7.61
CA ALA A 57 0.52 0.49 7.84
C ALA A 57 0.80 0.88 9.30
N ASN A 58 0.34 0.08 10.26
CA ASN A 58 0.57 0.33 11.69
C ASN A 58 2.01 0.03 12.11
N GLU A 59 2.60 -1.06 11.61
CA GLU A 59 3.90 -1.54 12.06
C GLU A 59 5.09 -0.90 11.32
N VAL A 60 4.90 -0.45 10.08
CA VAL A 60 6.01 -0.01 9.23
C VAL A 60 5.86 1.47 8.86
N PRO A 61 6.27 2.41 9.74
CA PRO A 61 6.17 3.84 9.50
C PRO A 61 7.00 4.32 8.31
N GLU A 62 7.95 3.52 7.83
CA GLU A 62 8.75 3.82 6.66
C GLU A 62 7.97 3.64 5.34
N VAL A 63 6.79 3.02 5.36
CA VAL A 63 5.88 2.94 4.21
C VAL A 63 4.84 4.05 4.30
N ASP A 64 4.79 4.90 3.28
CA ASP A 64 3.95 6.09 3.29
C ASP A 64 2.55 5.83 2.70
N ILE A 65 2.47 4.96 1.68
CA ILE A 65 1.24 4.61 0.96
C ILE A 65 1.23 3.10 0.67
N ILE A 66 0.06 2.47 0.81
CA ILE A 66 -0.21 1.07 0.45
C ILE A 66 -1.27 1.04 -0.63
N LEU A 67 -0.92 0.45 -1.78
CA LEU A 67 -1.84 0.12 -2.86
C LEU A 67 -2.16 -1.38 -2.77
N GLY A 68 -3.29 -1.71 -2.17
CA GLY A 68 -3.70 -3.08 -1.87
C GLY A 68 -4.71 -3.68 -2.85
N GLY A 69 -4.85 -5.01 -2.77
CA GLY A 69 -5.74 -5.81 -3.63
C GLY A 69 -6.54 -6.85 -2.84
N HIS A 70 -6.83 -8.02 -3.43
CA HIS A 70 -7.43 -9.20 -2.79
C HIS A 70 -8.92 -9.16 -2.41
N ASP A 71 -9.43 -8.11 -1.76
CA ASP A 71 -10.77 -8.15 -1.16
C ASP A 71 -11.92 -7.72 -2.09
N HIS A 72 -11.59 -7.21 -3.29
CA HIS A 72 -12.55 -6.80 -4.33
C HIS A 72 -13.55 -5.69 -3.91
N HIS A 73 -13.27 -4.92 -2.85
CA HIS A 73 -14.08 -3.77 -2.45
C HIS A 73 -13.28 -2.47 -2.55
N TYR A 74 -14.00 -1.35 -2.54
CA TYR A 74 -13.42 -0.02 -2.52
C TYR A 74 -13.22 0.47 -1.08
N ASP A 75 -12.01 0.89 -0.73
CA ASP A 75 -11.69 1.52 0.57
C ASP A 75 -10.46 2.42 0.41
N VAL A 76 -10.52 3.66 0.88
CA VAL A 76 -9.40 4.60 0.86
C VAL A 76 -9.38 5.34 2.17
N LYS A 77 -8.34 5.13 2.97
CA LYS A 77 -8.24 5.77 4.29
C LYS A 77 -6.79 5.86 4.79
N PRO A 78 -6.47 6.89 5.59
CA PRO A 78 -5.27 6.86 6.43
C PRO A 78 -5.44 5.82 7.54
N VAL A 79 -4.37 5.07 7.82
CA VAL A 79 -4.33 4.03 8.85
C VAL A 79 -3.17 4.27 9.80
N GLY A 80 -3.42 3.94 11.07
CA GLY A 80 -2.41 3.93 12.13
C GLY A 80 -1.96 5.32 12.60
N PRO A 81 -1.02 5.37 13.56
CA PRO A 81 -0.55 6.62 14.14
C PRO A 81 0.34 7.44 13.18
N HIS A 82 0.78 6.85 12.07
CA HIS A 82 1.73 7.43 11.12
C HIS A 82 1.06 8.04 9.88
N GLY A 83 -0.27 7.92 9.78
CA GLY A 83 -1.04 8.44 8.65
C GLY A 83 -0.63 7.82 7.31
N THR A 84 -0.37 6.51 7.29
CA THR A 84 -0.08 5.77 6.06
C THR A 84 -1.39 5.53 5.33
N TYR A 85 -1.48 5.96 4.07
CA TYR A 85 -2.71 5.79 3.29
C TYR A 85 -2.82 4.37 2.74
N VAL A 86 -3.94 3.70 3.00
CA VAL A 86 -4.27 2.37 2.45
C VAL A 86 -5.38 2.53 1.42
N LEU A 87 -5.13 2.02 0.21
CA LEU A 87 -6.04 2.10 -0.94
C LEU A 87 -6.42 0.69 -1.41
N LYS A 88 -7.72 0.46 -1.58
CA LYS A 88 -8.34 -0.69 -2.23
C LYS A 88 -9.23 -0.16 -3.34
N SER A 89 -8.93 -0.51 -4.59
CA SER A 89 -9.61 0.05 -5.77
C SER A 89 -10.61 -0.93 -6.38
N GLY A 90 -11.43 -1.58 -5.56
CA GLY A 90 -12.53 -2.42 -6.06
C GLY A 90 -12.09 -3.63 -6.87
N THR A 91 -12.85 -3.97 -7.91
CA THR A 91 -12.61 -5.11 -8.80
C THR A 91 -13.13 -4.85 -10.21
N ASP A 92 -12.75 -5.71 -11.16
CA ASP A 92 -13.29 -5.77 -12.52
C ASP A 92 -13.20 -4.45 -13.31
N PHE A 93 -12.18 -3.63 -12.99
CA PHE A 93 -11.96 -2.30 -13.56
C PHE A 93 -13.14 -1.33 -13.41
N ARG A 94 -14.03 -1.55 -12.44
CA ARG A 94 -15.17 -0.66 -12.16
C ARG A 94 -14.80 0.56 -11.35
N ASP A 95 -13.64 0.55 -10.71
CA ASP A 95 -13.22 1.58 -9.77
C ASP A 95 -11.78 1.99 -10.08
N ILE A 96 -11.56 3.30 -10.23
CA ILE A 96 -10.22 3.90 -10.25
C ILE A 96 -10.11 4.82 -9.05
N THR A 97 -9.02 4.69 -8.30
CA THR A 97 -8.65 5.64 -7.25
C THR A 97 -7.59 6.59 -7.77
N VAL A 98 -7.85 7.89 -7.65
CA VAL A 98 -6.85 8.94 -7.86
C VAL A 98 -6.45 9.46 -6.49
N LEU A 99 -5.18 9.34 -6.13
CA LEU A 99 -4.60 9.94 -4.92
C LEU A 99 -3.70 11.09 -5.34
N GLN A 100 -4.02 12.30 -4.92
CA GLN A 100 -3.25 13.49 -5.26
C GLN A 100 -2.34 13.88 -4.10
N LEU A 101 -1.05 14.01 -4.41
CA LEU A 101 0.00 14.39 -3.46
C LEU A 101 0.56 15.76 -3.85
N GLU A 102 0.90 16.57 -2.85
CA GLU A 102 1.69 17.79 -3.02
C GLU A 102 2.96 17.67 -2.20
N PHE A 103 4.11 17.89 -2.83
CA PHE A 103 5.40 17.90 -2.13
C PHE A 103 5.54 19.20 -1.34
N THR A 104 6.06 19.10 -0.12
CA THR A 104 6.26 20.24 0.77
C THR A 104 7.74 20.55 0.88
N ASP A 105 8.10 21.84 0.88
CA ASP A 105 9.48 22.30 1.14
C ASP A 105 9.84 22.22 2.64
N SER A 106 9.18 21.34 3.40
CA SER A 106 9.34 21.27 4.85
C SER A 106 10.78 20.89 5.22
N THR A 107 11.44 21.80 5.94
CA THR A 107 12.77 21.56 6.51
C THR A 107 12.70 21.00 7.93
N GLU A 108 11.50 20.78 8.47
CA GLU A 108 11.31 20.23 9.80
C GLU A 108 11.69 18.75 9.84
N SER A 109 12.61 18.43 10.75
CA SER A 109 13.11 17.06 10.94
C SER A 109 11.98 16.16 11.44
N GLY A 110 11.57 15.20 10.62
CA GLY A 110 10.52 14.21 10.92
C GLY A 110 9.18 14.45 10.24
N SER A 111 9.00 15.58 9.54
CA SER A 111 7.82 15.83 8.71
C SER A 111 7.90 15.05 7.40
N LYS A 112 6.77 14.55 6.89
CA LYS A 112 6.71 13.94 5.56
C LYS A 112 7.02 15.01 4.50
N ALA A 113 7.75 14.63 3.45
CA ALA A 113 8.08 15.50 2.33
C ALA A 113 6.88 15.80 1.41
N PHE A 114 5.69 15.33 1.78
CA PHE A 114 4.46 15.48 1.01
C PHE A 114 3.23 15.44 1.90
N GLU A 115 2.13 15.96 1.37
CA GLU A 115 0.79 15.84 1.94
C GLU A 115 -0.17 15.22 0.92
N VAL A 116 -1.15 14.46 1.39
CA VAL A 116 -2.27 14.00 0.56
C VAL A 116 -3.30 15.13 0.53
N ILE A 117 -3.49 15.75 -0.63
CA ILE A 117 -4.38 16.91 -0.78
C ILE A 117 -5.77 16.53 -1.28
N ASP A 118 -5.90 15.38 -1.97
CA ASP A 118 -7.18 14.87 -2.44
C ASP A 118 -7.14 13.35 -2.66
N HIS A 119 -8.30 12.70 -2.56
CA HIS A 119 -8.52 11.37 -3.11
C HIS A 119 -9.88 11.29 -3.79
N LYS A 120 -9.90 10.78 -5.01
CA LYS A 120 -11.11 10.67 -5.83
C LYS A 120 -11.37 9.22 -6.22
N HIS A 121 -12.63 8.82 -6.03
CA HIS A 121 -13.19 7.61 -6.62
C HIS A 121 -13.76 7.94 -8.00
N VAL A 122 -13.34 7.18 -9.02
CA VAL A 122 -13.89 7.25 -10.37
C VAL A 122 -14.51 5.89 -10.68
N GLU A 123 -15.83 5.82 -10.72
CA GLU A 123 -16.55 4.65 -11.21
C GLU A 123 -16.45 4.58 -12.73
N ILE A 124 -16.12 3.40 -13.24
CA ILE A 124 -15.99 3.12 -14.67
C ILE A 124 -17.27 2.43 -15.13
N ASP A 125 -18.00 3.12 -15.99
CA ASP A 125 -19.18 2.63 -16.66
C ASP A 125 -19.15 2.99 -18.15
N SER A 126 -20.19 2.59 -18.88
CA SER A 126 -20.32 2.89 -20.31
C SER A 126 -20.53 4.38 -20.64
N SER A 127 -20.60 5.27 -19.65
CA SER A 127 -20.75 6.71 -19.85
C SER A 127 -19.43 7.44 -20.01
N ILE A 128 -18.30 6.80 -19.66
CA ILE A 128 -16.96 7.36 -19.90
C ILE A 128 -16.64 7.25 -21.39
N VAL A 129 -16.51 8.41 -22.03
CA VAL A 129 -16.16 8.54 -23.46
C VAL A 129 -14.64 8.68 -23.61
N GLU A 130 -14.06 8.05 -24.63
CA GLU A 130 -12.61 8.11 -24.97
C GLU A 130 -12.07 9.54 -25.14
#